data_AF-A0A4T0FFR2-F1
#
_entry.id   AF-A0A4T0FFR2-F1
#
_cell.length_a   1.000
_cell.length_b   1.000
_cell.length_c   1.000
_cell.angle_alpha   90.00
_cell.angle_beta   90.00
_cell.angle_gamma   90.00
#
_symmetry.space_group_name_H-M   'P 1'
#
loop_
_entity.id
_entity.type
_entity.pdbx_description
1 polymer ?
#
loop_
_entity_poly.entity_id
_entity_poly.type
_entity_poly.pdbx_seq_one_letter_code
_entity_poly.pdbx_strand_id
1 'polypeptide(L)'
;MIVLLLITSLIAQVVQPVAVEYEQLFSTVSHTTISLNDSPGYVDPRSLGGSMLDQATETLGEPLNVIISANSDPHVLSNKGLLDFAKSVGFAAECLNLHMGGKQLANLDGNGWFKEKIELRQSYFPYFGTCWESYQGGNHFRAFRQLSSGAWFLAVSKEKKIKEFHKILDNGYNLGRDDLASRALLGGSGNGYSFRTSVEWIEGLIEPGSEGVNHGIPQDGRVALLTVHST
;
A
#
# COMPACT_ATOMS: atom_id res chain seq x y z
N MET A 1 72.45 -22.63 -11.82
CA MET A 1 71.65 -22.13 -12.96
C MET A 1 70.20 -22.07 -12.53
N ILE A 2 69.65 -20.84 -12.43
CA ILE A 2 68.23 -20.46 -12.64
C ILE A 2 67.23 -21.10 -11.64
N VAL A 3 66.63 -20.49 -10.62
CA VAL A 3 66.03 -19.15 -10.40
C VAL A 3 65.28 -18.59 -11.59
N LEU A 4 64.00 -19.00 -11.79
CA LEU A 4 62.88 -18.12 -12.17
C LEU A 4 61.55 -18.89 -12.34
N LEU A 5 60.49 -18.30 -11.77
CA LEU A 5 59.09 -18.30 -12.24
C LEU A 5 58.32 -19.62 -12.34
N LEU A 6 57.29 -19.77 -11.51
CA LEU A 6 55.88 -19.61 -11.93
C LEU A 6 54.95 -19.83 -10.71
N ILE A 7 54.67 -18.74 -10.01
CA ILE A 7 53.55 -18.65 -9.05
C ILE A 7 52.28 -18.42 -9.89
N THR A 8 51.52 -19.48 -10.18
CA THR A 8 50.10 -19.37 -10.54
C THR A 8 49.41 -20.72 -10.30
N SER A 9 48.70 -20.87 -9.18
CA SER A 9 47.40 -21.56 -9.16
C SER A 9 46.72 -21.42 -7.79
N LEU A 10 45.51 -20.85 -7.85
CA LEU A 10 44.37 -21.09 -6.96
C LEU A 10 44.50 -20.71 -5.47
N ILE A 11 44.45 -19.41 -5.19
CA ILE A 11 43.72 -18.92 -4.00
C ILE A 11 42.37 -18.42 -4.51
N ALA A 12 41.34 -19.27 -4.46
CA ALA A 12 39.97 -18.85 -4.75
C ALA A 12 38.97 -19.77 -4.05
N GLN A 13 38.99 -19.84 -2.71
CA GLN A 13 37.88 -20.44 -1.96
C GLN A 13 37.71 -19.81 -0.57
N VAL A 14 37.38 -18.51 -0.48
CA VAL A 14 36.60 -17.99 0.65
C VAL A 14 35.84 -16.74 0.21
N VAL A 15 34.75 -16.91 -0.54
CA VAL A 15 33.56 -16.04 -0.42
C VAL A 15 32.38 -16.90 -0.85
N GLN A 16 31.71 -17.54 0.10
CA GLN A 16 30.33 -17.95 -0.17
C GLN A 16 29.48 -16.68 -0.16
N PRO A 17 28.67 -16.41 -1.20
CA PRO A 17 27.67 -15.39 -1.08
C PRO A 17 26.70 -15.87 0.00
N VAL A 18 26.69 -15.20 1.13
CA VAL A 18 25.54 -15.29 2.04
C VAL A 18 24.40 -14.60 1.28
N ALA A 19 23.72 -15.37 0.44
CA ALA A 19 22.38 -15.03 0.01
C ALA A 19 21.53 -15.09 1.27
N VAL A 20 21.42 -13.95 1.96
CA VAL A 20 20.39 -13.77 2.96
C VAL A 20 19.08 -13.90 2.19
N GLU A 21 18.43 -15.05 2.31
CA GLU A 21 17.08 -15.28 1.80
C GLU A 21 16.15 -14.27 2.47
N TYR A 22 15.89 -13.16 1.77
CA TYR A 22 14.90 -12.15 2.18
C TYR A 22 13.49 -12.74 2.36
N GLU A 23 13.22 -13.93 1.80
CA GLU A 23 11.99 -14.71 1.98
C GLU A 23 11.73 -15.07 3.45
N GLN A 24 12.76 -15.27 4.28
CA GLN A 24 12.54 -15.72 5.67
C GLN A 24 12.18 -14.61 6.65
N LEU A 25 12.37 -13.32 6.30
CA LEU A 25 12.05 -12.20 7.19
C LEU A 25 10.57 -11.78 7.17
N PHE A 26 9.75 -12.34 6.28
CA PHE A 26 8.34 -11.96 6.10
C PHE A 26 7.33 -13.06 6.45
N SER A 27 7.76 -14.22 6.96
CA SER A 27 6.92 -15.43 7.05
C SER A 27 6.24 -15.68 8.41
N THR A 28 6.28 -14.79 9.39
CA THR A 28 5.60 -15.00 10.68
C THR A 28 4.35 -14.15 10.82
N VAL A 29 3.33 -14.43 10.00
CA VAL A 29 1.96 -14.03 10.31
C VAL A 29 1.32 -15.17 11.10
N SER A 30 1.14 -14.96 12.41
CA SER A 30 0.29 -15.80 13.24
C SER A 30 -1.14 -15.68 12.71
N HIS A 31 -1.57 -16.68 11.93
CA HIS A 31 -2.96 -16.79 11.50
C HIS A 31 -3.81 -17.16 12.72
N THR A 32 -4.38 -16.14 13.38
CA THR A 32 -5.54 -16.37 14.24
C THR A 32 -6.68 -16.85 13.34
N THR A 33 -7.10 -18.11 13.51
CA THR A 33 -8.26 -18.68 12.80
C THR A 33 -9.54 -18.02 13.32
N ILE A 34 -9.94 -16.90 12.71
CA ILE A 34 -11.28 -16.34 12.88
C ILE A 34 -12.24 -17.22 12.06
N SER A 35 -13.30 -17.69 12.70
CA SER A 35 -14.34 -18.52 12.08
C SER A 35 -14.92 -17.81 10.86
N LEU A 36 -14.83 -18.46 9.68
CA LEU A 36 -15.12 -17.87 8.35
C LEU A 36 -16.59 -17.55 8.06
N ASN A 37 -17.48 -17.51 9.07
CA ASN A 37 -18.92 -17.47 8.82
C ASN A 37 -19.66 -16.22 9.32
N ASP A 38 -18.97 -15.17 9.74
CA ASP A 38 -19.56 -13.81 9.92
C ASP A 38 -18.47 -12.77 10.27
N SER A 39 -17.27 -12.87 9.69
CA SER A 39 -16.28 -11.81 9.90
C SER A 39 -16.76 -10.57 9.16
N PRO A 40 -16.94 -9.42 9.85
CA PRO A 40 -17.24 -8.19 9.15
C PRO A 40 -16.03 -7.90 8.24
N GLY A 41 -16.29 -7.58 6.96
CA GLY A 41 -15.25 -7.33 5.97
C GLY A 41 -14.27 -6.22 6.39
N TYR A 42 -14.67 -5.39 7.36
CA TYR A 42 -13.84 -4.49 8.14
C TYR A 42 -14.63 -4.13 9.41
N VAL A 43 -13.98 -3.58 10.44
CA VAL A 43 -14.66 -2.94 11.58
C VAL A 43 -14.51 -1.44 11.44
N ASP A 44 -15.57 -0.65 11.64
CA ASP A 44 -15.46 0.82 11.63
C ASP A 44 -14.50 1.27 12.73
N PRO A 45 -13.35 1.91 12.41
CA PRO A 45 -12.38 2.35 13.40
C PRO A 45 -12.98 3.19 14.52
N ARG A 46 -13.97 4.04 14.22
CA ARG A 46 -14.58 4.96 15.19
C ARG A 46 -15.29 4.22 16.31
N SER A 47 -15.90 3.07 16.00
CA SER A 47 -16.55 2.21 16.98
C SER A 47 -15.57 1.60 18.00
N LEU A 48 -14.29 1.54 17.65
CA LEU A 48 -13.20 1.05 18.49
C LEU A 48 -12.39 2.17 19.14
N GLY A 49 -12.72 3.44 18.91
CA GLY A 49 -11.91 4.59 19.35
C GLY A 49 -10.71 4.89 18.43
N GLY A 50 -10.72 4.34 17.23
CA GLY A 50 -9.81 4.65 16.13
C GLY A 50 -10.30 5.81 15.24
N SER A 51 -9.64 5.97 14.10
CA SER A 51 -9.84 7.07 13.15
C SER A 51 -9.85 6.58 11.70
N MET A 52 -10.68 7.20 10.87
CA MET A 52 -10.66 7.07 9.40
C MET A 52 -9.69 8.05 8.72
N LEU A 53 -8.99 8.87 9.51
CA LEU A 53 -7.84 9.66 9.09
C LEU A 53 -6.57 9.07 9.70
N ASP A 54 -5.52 8.95 8.91
CA ASP A 54 -4.18 8.70 9.44
C ASP A 54 -3.57 9.98 10.06
N GLN A 55 -2.31 9.92 10.46
CA GLN A 55 -1.55 11.05 10.95
C GLN A 55 -0.48 11.45 9.93
N ALA A 56 -0.86 12.40 9.07
CA ALA A 56 0.00 13.01 8.05
C ALA A 56 0.90 14.11 8.63
N THR A 57 0.37 14.84 9.60
CA THR A 57 1.03 15.93 10.34
C THR A 57 0.65 15.83 11.83
N GLU A 58 1.13 16.74 12.67
CA GLU A 58 0.76 16.74 14.10
C GLU A 58 -0.76 16.89 14.33
N THR A 59 -1.48 17.56 13.42
CA THR A 59 -2.89 17.93 13.61
C THR A 59 -3.83 17.53 12.48
N LEU A 60 -3.30 17.12 11.33
CA LEU A 60 -4.09 16.76 10.13
C LEU A 60 -3.70 15.37 9.62
N GLY A 61 -4.67 14.71 9.00
CA GLY A 61 -4.56 13.35 8.48
C GLY A 61 -4.95 13.21 7.01
N GLU A 62 -4.48 12.14 6.38
CA GLU A 62 -4.96 11.70 5.08
C GLU A 62 -6.13 10.72 5.26
N PRO A 63 -7.15 10.79 4.39
CA PRO A 63 -8.31 9.94 4.48
C PRO A 63 -7.98 8.49 4.09
N LEU A 64 -8.32 7.54 4.96
CA LEU A 64 -8.28 6.10 4.69
C LEU A 64 -9.48 5.72 3.80
N ASN A 65 -9.44 6.16 2.55
CA ASN A 65 -10.57 6.24 1.64
C ASN A 65 -10.79 4.99 0.77
N VAL A 66 -9.96 3.95 0.93
CA VAL A 66 -10.18 2.62 0.34
C VAL A 66 -9.96 1.53 1.40
N ILE A 67 -10.80 0.50 1.40
CA ILE A 67 -10.69 -0.68 2.26
C ILE A 67 -10.60 -1.92 1.38
N ILE A 68 -9.59 -2.77 1.57
CA ILE A 68 -9.62 -4.15 1.05
C ILE A 68 -10.17 -5.05 2.14
N SER A 69 -11.35 -5.58 1.88
CA SER A 69 -12.15 -6.38 2.80
C SER A 69 -11.40 -7.62 3.28
N ALA A 70 -11.53 -7.96 4.56
CA ALA A 70 -11.11 -9.22 5.15
C ALA A 70 -11.78 -10.45 4.52
N ASN A 71 -12.87 -10.25 3.75
CA ASN A 71 -13.51 -11.30 2.94
C ASN A 71 -12.83 -11.54 1.59
N SER A 72 -11.75 -10.80 1.28
CA SER A 72 -10.90 -11.06 0.13
C SER A 72 -10.06 -12.32 0.33
N ASP A 73 -9.48 -12.83 -0.76
CA ASP A 73 -8.62 -14.01 -0.70
C ASP A 73 -7.43 -13.81 0.26
N PRO A 74 -7.05 -14.84 1.03
CA PRO A 74 -5.96 -14.75 2.01
C PRO A 74 -4.62 -14.25 1.43
N HIS A 75 -4.37 -14.50 0.14
CA HIS A 75 -3.18 -14.00 -0.54
C HIS A 75 -3.11 -12.47 -0.49
N VAL A 76 -4.17 -11.76 -0.90
CA VAL A 76 -4.21 -10.29 -0.95
C VAL A 76 -4.13 -9.67 0.45
N LEU A 77 -4.56 -10.39 1.48
CA LEU A 77 -4.45 -9.97 2.88
C LEU A 77 -3.03 -10.12 3.46
N SER A 78 -2.09 -10.72 2.71
CA SER A 78 -0.67 -10.74 3.04
C SER A 78 0.07 -9.51 2.47
N ASN A 79 1.22 -9.17 3.05
CA ASN A 79 2.06 -8.09 2.50
C ASN A 79 2.45 -8.36 1.04
N LYS A 80 2.84 -9.60 0.73
CA LYS A 80 3.24 -10.00 -0.62
C LYS A 80 2.07 -9.93 -1.60
N GLY A 81 0.90 -10.45 -1.22
CA GLY A 81 -0.25 -10.41 -2.10
C GLY A 81 -0.83 -9.01 -2.26
N LEU A 82 -0.71 -8.11 -1.28
CA LEU A 82 -1.02 -6.69 -1.48
C LEU A 82 -0.11 -6.07 -2.55
N LEU A 83 1.19 -6.40 -2.56
CA LEU A 83 2.12 -5.95 -3.60
C LEU A 83 1.79 -6.55 -4.98
N ASP A 84 1.40 -7.82 -5.03
CA ASP A 84 1.00 -8.49 -6.26
C ASP A 84 -0.31 -7.89 -6.82
N PHE A 85 -1.29 -7.62 -5.95
CA PHE A 85 -2.52 -6.91 -6.30
C PHE A 85 -2.23 -5.49 -6.79
N ALA A 86 -1.43 -4.72 -6.05
CA ALA A 86 -1.07 -3.35 -6.41
C ALA A 86 -0.45 -3.28 -7.82
N LYS A 87 0.46 -4.22 -8.14
CA LYS A 87 1.01 -4.38 -9.49
C LYS A 87 -0.05 -4.62 -10.56
N SER A 88 -1.03 -5.47 -10.26
CA SER A 88 -2.12 -5.76 -11.20
C SER A 88 -2.98 -4.54 -11.52
N VAL A 89 -3.11 -3.60 -10.57
CA VAL A 89 -3.85 -2.35 -10.74
C VAL A 89 -2.96 -1.17 -11.13
N GLY A 90 -1.71 -1.42 -11.54
CA GLY A 90 -0.81 -0.40 -12.08
C GLY A 90 -0.08 0.44 -11.03
N PHE A 91 0.16 -0.11 -9.84
CA PHE A 91 1.00 0.46 -8.79
C PHE A 91 2.24 -0.41 -8.58
N ALA A 92 3.35 0.16 -8.14
CA ALA A 92 4.52 -0.58 -7.72
C ALA A 92 5.18 0.08 -6.51
N ALA A 93 6.11 -0.66 -5.89
CA ALA A 93 6.97 -0.10 -4.86
C ALA A 93 7.79 1.07 -5.42
N GLU A 94 8.03 2.07 -4.57
CA GLU A 94 8.68 3.31 -4.96
C GLU A 94 10.06 3.09 -5.62
N CYS A 95 10.43 4.02 -6.49
CA CYS A 95 11.75 4.09 -7.09
C CYS A 95 12.72 4.82 -6.15
N LEU A 96 13.79 4.14 -5.73
CA LEU A 96 14.96 4.72 -5.05
C LEU A 96 14.67 5.52 -3.76
N ASN A 97 13.53 5.25 -3.08
CA ASN A 97 13.20 5.87 -1.79
C ASN A 97 13.12 7.42 -1.87
N LEU A 98 12.78 7.97 -3.04
CA LEU A 98 12.61 9.40 -3.28
C LEU A 98 11.26 9.86 -2.72
N HIS A 99 11.06 9.75 -1.41
CA HIS A 99 9.91 10.34 -0.73
C HIS A 99 10.23 11.78 -0.28
N MET A 100 9.25 12.67 -0.37
CA MET A 100 9.19 13.89 0.44
C MET A 100 8.09 13.70 1.48
N GLY A 101 8.39 12.99 2.56
CA GLY A 101 7.44 12.71 3.64
C GLY A 101 7.96 11.61 4.57
N GLY A 102 7.64 11.67 5.86
CA GLY A 102 7.94 10.59 6.80
C GLY A 102 6.86 9.51 6.78
N LYS A 103 7.16 8.35 7.36
CA LYS A 103 6.16 7.29 7.58
C LYS A 103 4.99 7.84 8.40
N GLN A 104 3.78 7.61 7.92
CA GLN A 104 2.57 8.03 8.62
C GLN A 104 2.09 6.96 9.60
N LEU A 105 1.23 7.39 10.54
CA LEU A 105 0.67 6.52 11.57
C LEU A 105 -0.85 6.42 11.41
N ALA A 106 -1.44 5.26 11.72
CA ALA A 106 -2.89 5.11 11.82
C ALA A 106 -3.30 4.54 13.18
N ASN A 107 -4.52 4.79 13.61
CA ASN A 107 -5.14 4.18 14.79
C ASN A 107 -6.47 3.54 14.36
N LEU A 108 -6.46 2.27 13.95
CA LEU A 108 -7.64 1.59 13.40
C LEU A 108 -8.48 0.83 14.43
N ASP A 109 -7.88 0.48 15.56
CA ASP A 109 -8.47 -0.41 16.58
C ASP A 109 -8.54 0.26 17.96
N GLY A 110 -8.29 1.57 18.05
CA GLY A 110 -8.25 2.31 19.32
C GLY A 110 -7.06 2.02 20.23
N ASN A 111 -6.13 1.16 19.79
CA ASN A 111 -4.97 0.73 20.56
C ASN A 111 -3.74 1.63 20.38
N GLY A 112 -3.94 2.84 19.85
CA GLY A 112 -2.89 3.83 19.60
C GLY A 112 -2.38 3.85 18.16
N TRP A 113 -1.48 4.80 17.90
CA TRP A 113 -0.96 5.09 16.57
C TRP A 113 0.17 4.12 16.18
N PHE A 114 0.01 3.42 15.05
CA PHE A 114 1.00 2.48 14.52
C PHE A 114 1.43 2.85 13.10
N LYS A 115 2.68 2.54 12.76
CA LYS A 115 3.26 2.86 11.46
C LYS A 115 2.59 2.08 10.32
N GLU A 116 2.50 2.73 9.16
CA GLU A 116 2.15 2.10 7.90
C GLU A 116 2.94 0.80 7.67
N LYS A 117 2.30 -0.16 6.99
CA LYS A 117 2.92 -1.44 6.65
C LYS A 117 3.63 -1.38 5.31
N ILE A 118 3.03 -0.69 4.33
CA ILE A 118 3.50 -0.60 2.95
C ILE A 118 3.12 0.77 2.38
N GLU A 119 4.00 1.38 1.58
CA GLU A 119 3.75 2.59 0.78
C GLU A 119 4.03 2.26 -0.70
N LEU A 120 3.08 2.56 -1.60
CA LEU A 120 3.11 2.22 -3.03
C LEU A 120 2.71 3.40 -3.92
N ARG A 121 3.24 3.42 -5.15
CA ARG A 121 3.17 4.53 -6.10
C ARG A 121 2.77 4.05 -7.50
N GLN A 122 2.07 4.85 -8.29
CA GLN A 122 1.57 4.44 -9.61
C GLN A 122 2.74 4.15 -10.55
N SER A 123 2.71 2.98 -11.19
CA SER A 123 3.74 2.58 -12.14
C SER A 123 3.20 2.63 -13.56
N TYR A 124 3.72 3.55 -14.37
CA TYR A 124 3.33 3.70 -15.78
C TYR A 124 4.00 2.69 -16.73
N PHE A 125 5.12 2.06 -16.32
CA PHE A 125 5.89 1.08 -17.10
C PHE A 125 6.56 0.05 -16.18
N PRO A 126 6.66 -1.23 -16.58
CA PRO A 126 7.44 -2.21 -15.81
C PRO A 126 8.90 -1.74 -15.70
N TYR A 127 9.45 -1.78 -14.48
CA TYR A 127 10.82 -1.37 -14.07
C TYR A 127 11.13 0.13 -13.94
N PHE A 128 10.55 1.04 -14.74
CA PHE A 128 10.87 2.49 -14.69
C PHE A 128 9.66 3.41 -14.41
N GLY A 129 8.46 2.83 -14.26
CA GLY A 129 7.20 3.57 -14.16
C GLY A 129 7.06 4.47 -12.94
N THR A 130 7.56 4.04 -11.77
CA THR A 130 7.46 4.82 -10.52
C THR A 130 8.43 6.00 -10.50
N CYS A 131 9.62 5.90 -11.13
CA CYS A 131 10.51 7.05 -11.28
C CYS A 131 9.92 8.10 -12.25
N TRP A 132 9.22 7.64 -13.29
CA TRP A 132 8.53 8.51 -14.24
C TRP A 132 7.29 9.17 -13.63
N GLU A 133 6.59 8.46 -12.74
CA GLU A 133 5.50 9.01 -11.93
C GLU A 133 6.01 10.08 -10.96
N SER A 134 7.12 9.87 -10.27
CA SER A 134 7.75 10.94 -9.46
C SER A 134 7.98 12.20 -10.31
N TYR A 135 8.34 12.05 -11.59
CA TYR A 135 8.53 13.17 -12.52
C TYR A 135 7.21 13.76 -13.07
N GLN A 136 6.16 12.95 -13.28
CA GLN A 136 4.89 13.32 -13.94
C GLN A 136 3.66 13.43 -13.02
N GLY A 137 3.80 13.19 -11.72
CA GLY A 137 2.66 13.03 -10.82
C GLY A 137 1.93 11.72 -11.08
N GLY A 138 1.13 11.29 -10.13
CA GLY A 138 0.41 10.02 -10.20
C GLY A 138 -0.28 9.66 -8.90
N ASN A 139 -0.82 8.46 -8.87
CA ASN A 139 -1.61 7.94 -7.76
C ASN A 139 -0.70 7.19 -6.78
N HIS A 140 -0.77 7.48 -5.49
CA HIS A 140 -0.06 6.71 -4.48
C HIS A 140 -1.03 6.22 -3.41
N PHE A 141 -0.63 5.20 -2.66
CA PHE A 141 -1.30 4.87 -1.42
C PHE A 141 -0.37 4.34 -0.34
N ARG A 142 -0.73 4.63 0.91
CA ARG A 142 -0.18 3.98 2.11
C ARG A 142 -1.17 2.95 2.61
N ALA A 143 -0.68 1.83 3.13
CA ALA A 143 -1.50 0.72 3.59
C ALA A 143 -1.30 0.42 5.08
N PHE A 144 -2.41 0.29 5.79
CA PHE A 144 -2.49 -0.02 7.21
C PHE A 144 -3.37 -1.26 7.40
N ARG A 145 -2.94 -2.22 8.22
CA ARG A 145 -3.73 -3.43 8.49
C ARG A 145 -4.49 -3.28 9.79
N GLN A 146 -5.80 -3.48 9.75
CA GLN A 146 -6.62 -3.53 10.95
C GLN A 146 -6.41 -4.86 11.68
N LEU A 147 -6.19 -4.82 12.99
CA LEU A 147 -5.94 -6.03 13.78
C LEU A 147 -7.22 -6.82 14.05
N SER A 148 -8.34 -6.13 14.27
CA SER A 148 -9.62 -6.75 14.61
C SER A 148 -10.25 -7.56 13.46
N SER A 149 -10.09 -7.11 12.21
CA SER A 149 -10.64 -7.77 11.02
C SER A 149 -9.59 -8.41 10.10
N GLY A 150 -8.36 -7.88 10.10
CA GLY A 150 -7.34 -8.25 9.12
C GLY A 150 -7.44 -7.51 7.78
N ALA A 151 -8.44 -6.64 7.60
CA ALA A 151 -8.62 -5.80 6.41
C ALA A 151 -7.48 -4.79 6.20
N TRP A 152 -7.27 -4.37 4.95
CA TRP A 152 -6.38 -3.26 4.64
C TRP A 152 -7.16 -1.96 4.54
N PHE A 153 -6.68 -0.91 5.20
CA PHE A 153 -7.14 0.47 5.05
C PHE A 153 -6.05 1.24 4.31
N LEU A 154 -6.43 1.89 3.21
CA LEU A 154 -5.50 2.59 2.34
C LEU A 154 -5.78 4.09 2.34
N ALA A 155 -4.74 4.89 2.55
CA ALA A 155 -4.77 6.32 2.29
C ALA A 155 -4.36 6.54 0.82
N VAL A 156 -5.34 6.72 -0.07
CA VAL A 156 -5.10 6.85 -1.52
C VAL A 156 -5.20 8.31 -1.94
N SER A 157 -4.21 8.80 -2.67
CA SER A 157 -4.22 10.18 -3.17
C SER A 157 -3.49 10.32 -4.51
N LYS A 158 -3.86 11.34 -5.28
CA LYS A 158 -3.22 11.68 -6.54
C LYS A 158 -2.41 12.98 -6.43
N GLU A 159 -1.11 12.89 -6.68
CA GLU A 159 -0.15 13.99 -6.58
C GLU A 159 0.12 14.67 -7.94
N LYS A 160 0.52 15.94 -7.87
CA LYS A 160 1.09 16.69 -8.99
C LYS A 160 2.57 16.34 -9.24
N LYS A 161 3.08 16.79 -10.38
CA LYS A 161 4.47 16.63 -10.84
C LYS A 161 5.51 17.14 -9.83
N ILE A 162 6.74 16.61 -9.85
CA ILE A 162 7.85 17.07 -9.00
C ILE A 162 8.11 18.59 -9.07
N LYS A 163 7.87 19.22 -10.24
CA LYS A 163 8.01 20.68 -10.43
C LYS A 163 7.02 21.50 -9.58
N GLU A 164 5.95 20.86 -9.12
CA GLU A 164 4.93 21.44 -8.23
C GLU A 164 5.04 20.89 -6.79
N PHE A 165 6.21 20.35 -6.43
CA PHE A 165 6.54 19.85 -5.08
C PHE A 165 5.61 18.73 -4.57
N HIS A 166 5.13 17.84 -5.44
CA HIS A 166 4.25 16.73 -5.04
C HIS A 166 2.97 17.15 -4.30
N LYS A 167 2.51 18.39 -4.50
CA LYS A 167 1.22 18.82 -3.93
C LYS A 167 0.12 17.88 -4.43
N ILE A 168 -0.73 17.43 -3.51
CA ILE A 168 -1.94 16.70 -3.86
C ILE A 168 -2.78 17.58 -4.79
N LEU A 169 -3.33 16.97 -5.85
CA LEU A 169 -4.23 17.67 -6.76
C LEU A 169 -5.42 18.25 -6.02
N ASP A 170 -6.03 19.30 -6.58
CA ASP A 170 -7.37 19.69 -6.16
C ASP A 170 -8.28 18.47 -6.34
N ASN A 171 -9.03 18.08 -5.29
CA ASN A 171 -9.81 16.84 -5.25
C ASN A 171 -8.97 15.53 -5.34
N GLY A 172 -7.66 15.60 -5.05
CA GLY A 172 -6.72 14.50 -5.30
C GLY A 172 -6.97 13.22 -4.51
N TYR A 173 -7.56 13.32 -3.30
CA TYR A 173 -7.97 12.14 -2.53
C TYR A 173 -9.10 11.37 -3.22
N ASN A 174 -10.18 12.06 -3.62
CA ASN A 174 -11.30 11.43 -4.33
C ASN A 174 -10.87 10.91 -5.71
N LEU A 175 -10.05 11.67 -6.45
CA LEU A 175 -9.51 11.23 -7.75
C LEU A 175 -8.61 10.00 -7.63
N GLY A 176 -7.78 9.92 -6.58
CA GLY A 176 -6.90 8.79 -6.34
C GLY A 176 -7.68 7.52 -6.01
N ARG A 177 -8.63 7.63 -5.07
CA ARG A 177 -9.57 6.56 -4.69
C ARG A 177 -10.34 6.03 -5.90
N ASP A 178 -10.96 6.91 -6.67
CA ASP A 178 -11.81 6.53 -7.80
C ASP A 178 -11.00 5.86 -8.93
N ASP A 179 -9.78 6.33 -9.21
CA ASP A 179 -8.88 5.71 -10.18
C ASP A 179 -8.42 4.31 -9.73
N LEU A 180 -8.03 4.14 -8.45
CA LEU A 180 -7.66 2.83 -7.92
C LEU A 180 -8.84 1.86 -7.95
N ALA A 181 -10.02 2.28 -7.48
CA ALA A 181 -11.23 1.45 -7.48
C ALA A 181 -11.64 1.04 -8.89
N SER A 182 -11.57 1.96 -9.87
CA SER A 182 -11.89 1.67 -11.26
C SER A 182 -10.92 0.65 -11.88
N ARG A 183 -9.62 0.78 -11.61
CA ARG A 183 -8.60 -0.19 -12.07
C ARG A 183 -8.78 -1.55 -11.42
N ALA A 184 -9.08 -1.58 -10.13
CA ALA A 184 -9.36 -2.82 -9.41
C ALA A 184 -10.59 -3.55 -9.98
N LEU A 185 -11.65 -2.81 -10.33
CA LEU A 185 -12.87 -3.35 -10.93
C LEU A 185 -12.63 -3.97 -12.32
N LEU A 186 -11.76 -3.36 -13.14
CA LEU A 186 -11.36 -3.95 -14.43
C LEU A 186 -10.59 -5.27 -14.27
N GLY A 187 -9.97 -5.48 -13.11
CA GLY A 187 -9.11 -6.62 -12.84
C GLY A 187 -7.76 -6.48 -13.54
N GLY A 188 -6.87 -7.44 -13.27
CA GLY A 188 -5.54 -7.45 -13.84
C GLY A 188 -4.75 -8.68 -13.47
N SER A 189 -3.63 -8.89 -14.15
CA SER A 189 -2.73 -10.02 -13.87
C SER A 189 -1.31 -9.52 -13.58
N GLY A 190 -0.64 -10.13 -12.61
CA GLY A 190 0.74 -9.81 -12.24
C GLY A 190 1.36 -10.90 -11.40
N ASN A 191 2.65 -11.19 -11.62
CA ASN A 191 3.44 -12.19 -10.88
C ASN A 191 2.76 -13.58 -10.75
N GLY A 192 2.04 -14.02 -11.79
CA GLY A 192 1.36 -15.31 -11.81
C GLY A 192 -0.02 -15.35 -11.16
N TYR A 193 -0.53 -14.22 -10.67
CA TYR A 193 -1.90 -14.09 -10.16
C TYR A 193 -2.76 -13.29 -11.13
N SER A 194 -4.02 -13.68 -11.28
CA SER A 194 -5.05 -12.82 -11.85
C SER A 194 -6.03 -12.41 -10.76
N PHE A 195 -6.42 -11.13 -10.73
CA PHE A 195 -7.29 -10.59 -9.69
C PHE A 195 -8.62 -10.13 -10.29
N ARG A 196 -9.71 -10.49 -9.61
CA ARG A 196 -11.05 -9.99 -9.84
C ARG A 196 -11.55 -9.28 -8.60
N THR A 197 -12.07 -8.07 -8.75
CA THR A 197 -12.51 -7.25 -7.62
C THR A 197 -13.97 -6.85 -7.78
N SER A 198 -14.74 -6.88 -6.69
CA SER A 198 -15.98 -6.13 -6.58
C SER A 198 -15.75 -4.84 -5.78
N VAL A 199 -16.41 -3.76 -6.18
CA VAL A 199 -16.34 -2.45 -5.53
C VAL A 199 -17.70 -2.09 -4.97
N GLU A 200 -17.75 -1.73 -3.70
CA GLU A 200 -18.92 -1.16 -3.04
C GLU A 200 -18.56 0.21 -2.48
N TRP A 201 -19.50 1.16 -2.52
CA TRP A 201 -19.28 2.53 -2.03
C TRP A 201 -19.98 2.70 -0.69
N ILE A 202 -19.20 2.98 0.35
CA ILE A 202 -19.70 3.22 1.71
C ILE A 202 -19.71 4.71 1.98
N GLU A 203 -20.83 5.22 2.47
CA GLU A 203 -20.96 6.60 2.95
C GLU A 203 -20.96 6.64 4.48
N GLY A 204 -20.61 7.80 5.05
CA GLY A 204 -20.70 8.04 6.48
C GLY A 204 -19.57 7.45 7.32
N LEU A 205 -18.53 6.87 6.71
CA LEU A 205 -17.25 6.56 7.38
C LEU A 205 -16.34 7.79 7.48
N ILE A 206 -16.40 8.65 6.47
CA ILE A 206 -15.70 9.94 6.39
C ILE A 206 -16.78 10.99 6.13
N GLU A 207 -16.74 12.10 6.88
CA GLU A 207 -17.68 13.20 6.68
C GLU A 207 -17.33 13.99 5.40
N PRO A 208 -18.33 14.40 4.59
CA PRO A 208 -18.09 15.34 3.51
C PRO A 208 -17.48 16.66 3.99
N GLY A 209 -16.57 17.23 3.21
CA GLY A 209 -15.81 18.43 3.59
C GLY A 209 -14.35 18.13 3.93
N SER A 210 -13.66 19.07 4.57
CA SER A 210 -12.21 19.04 4.73
C SER A 210 -11.75 19.09 6.19
N GLU A 211 -12.64 18.85 7.15
CA GLU A 211 -12.31 18.92 8.57
C GLU A 211 -11.29 17.82 8.94
N GLY A 212 -10.16 18.22 9.55
CA GLY A 212 -9.06 17.32 9.89
C GLY A 212 -8.25 16.79 8.70
N VAL A 213 -8.68 17.07 7.45
CA VAL A 213 -8.04 16.57 6.24
C VAL A 213 -6.82 17.42 5.88
N ASN A 214 -5.69 16.74 5.66
CA ASN A 214 -4.46 17.38 5.24
C ASN A 214 -4.65 18.18 3.93
N HIS A 215 -3.93 19.30 3.82
CA HIS A 215 -4.08 20.29 2.74
C HIS A 215 -5.48 20.93 2.59
N GLY A 216 -6.44 20.66 3.48
CA GLY A 216 -7.80 21.22 3.40
C GLY A 216 -8.59 20.75 2.17
N ILE A 217 -8.25 19.58 1.62
CA ILE A 217 -8.90 19.05 0.42
C ILE A 217 -10.23 18.38 0.82
N PRO A 218 -11.37 18.84 0.28
CA PRO A 218 -12.67 18.29 0.66
C PRO A 218 -12.86 16.86 0.15
N GLN A 219 -13.43 16.02 1.01
CA GLN A 219 -13.91 14.68 0.72
C GLN A 219 -15.39 14.73 0.30
N ASP A 220 -15.80 13.77 -0.53
CA ASP A 220 -17.20 13.60 -0.92
C ASP A 220 -17.97 12.65 0.02
N GLY A 221 -17.32 12.16 1.08
CA GLY A 221 -17.88 11.26 2.08
C GLY A 221 -17.92 9.78 1.71
N ARG A 222 -17.40 9.40 0.52
CA ARG A 222 -17.38 8.01 0.06
C ARG A 222 -16.07 7.29 0.40
N VAL A 223 -16.18 6.01 0.72
CA VAL A 223 -15.06 5.07 0.89
C VAL A 223 -15.29 3.88 -0.02
N ALA A 224 -14.27 3.45 -0.77
CA ALA A 224 -14.38 2.27 -1.63
C ALA A 224 -14.06 0.99 -0.84
N LEU A 225 -15.00 0.05 -0.74
CA LEU A 225 -14.77 -1.29 -0.23
C LEU A 225 -14.50 -2.25 -1.39
N LEU A 226 -13.30 -2.84 -1.39
CA LEU A 226 -12.86 -3.81 -2.38
C LEU A 226 -12.94 -5.21 -1.78
N THR A 227 -13.57 -6.15 -2.50
CA THR A 227 -13.44 -7.59 -2.22
C THR A 227 -12.71 -8.24 -3.39
N VAL A 228 -11.50 -8.75 -3.12
CA VAL A 228 -10.54 -9.17 -4.15
C VAL A 228 -10.37 -10.69 -4.12
N HIS A 229 -10.54 -11.33 -5.28
CA HIS A 229 -10.29 -12.74 -5.49
C HIS A 229 -9.14 -12.95 -6.48
N SER A 230 -8.20 -13.79 -6.09
CA SER A 230 -7.13 -14.32 -6.92
C SER A 230 -7.58 -15.60 -7.64
N THR A 231 -7.27 -15.70 -8.92
CA THR A 231 -7.49 -16.89 -9.77
C THR A 231 -6.18 -17.37 -10.37
#